data_AF-A0A5C6FIS3-F1
#
_entry.id   AF-A0A5C6FIS3-F1
#
_cell.length_a   1.000
_cell.length_b   1.000
_cell.length_c   1.000
_cell.angle_alpha   90.00
_cell.angle_beta   90.00
_cell.angle_gamma   90.00
#
_symmetry.space_group_name_H-M   'P 1'
#
loop_
_entity.id
_entity.type
_entity.pdbx_description
1 polymer ?
#
loop_
_entity_poly.entity_id
_entity_poly.type
_entity_poly.pdbx_seq_one_letter_code
_entity_poly.pdbx_strand_id
1 'polypeptide(L)'
;MENQPAVPGDGGRYWHLATVKPTPDQIVAVLDHFAELCDKRFSTYRKLRRYAVMPQYWRKCYALFQAIRHKTLRAERRGDERLTHQYLLEEIIAKTLYNYSIAPEDMPYIIPAPFDEDSSDYVLPIATQFADFLGLSPPDCINAGGGAGVNVPSTDGQ
;
A
#
# COMPACT_ATOMS: atom_id res chain seq x y z
N MET A 1 -28.05 35.51 -25.80
CA MET A 1 -28.95 34.62 -25.05
C MET A 1 -28.76 33.22 -25.61
N GLU A 2 -27.61 32.58 -25.41
CA GLU A 2 -27.05 32.09 -24.15
C GLU A 2 -28.03 31.18 -23.41
N ASN A 3 -27.79 29.87 -23.54
CA ASN A 3 -28.23 28.86 -22.60
C ASN A 3 -27.20 27.74 -22.63
N GLN A 4 -26.25 27.83 -21.70
CA GLN A 4 -25.36 26.74 -21.32
C GLN A 4 -26.17 25.69 -20.55
N PRO A 5 -26.01 24.38 -20.78
CA PRO A 5 -26.39 23.39 -19.79
C PRO A 5 -25.29 23.28 -18.71
N ALA A 6 -25.75 23.22 -17.47
CA ALA A 6 -24.99 23.27 -16.23
C ALA A 6 -23.86 22.23 -16.13
N VAL A 7 -22.71 22.69 -15.63
CA VAL A 7 -21.60 21.87 -15.16
C VAL A 7 -22.01 21.22 -13.82
N PRO A 8 -22.04 19.89 -13.69
CA PRO A 8 -22.16 19.25 -12.39
C PRO A 8 -20.84 19.41 -11.63
N GLY A 9 -20.97 19.83 -10.37
CA GLY A 9 -19.91 20.30 -9.51
C GLY A 9 -18.79 19.31 -9.22
N ASP A 10 -17.64 19.94 -9.01
CA ASP A 10 -16.45 19.47 -8.34
C ASP A 10 -16.77 18.64 -7.07
N GLY A 11 -16.30 17.39 -7.05
CA GLY A 11 -16.66 16.42 -6.02
C GLY A 11 -15.87 15.13 -6.17
N GLY A 12 -14.54 15.23 -6.10
CA GLY A 12 -13.64 14.09 -5.96
C GLY A 12 -13.47 13.29 -7.25
N ARG A 13 -12.40 13.59 -7.99
CA ARG A 13 -11.89 12.71 -9.03
C ARG A 13 -11.51 11.38 -8.39
N TYR A 14 -12.43 10.42 -8.39
CA TYR A 14 -12.11 9.02 -8.16
C TYR A 14 -11.20 8.61 -9.30
N TRP A 15 -9.91 8.46 -9.00
CA TRP A 15 -8.98 7.81 -9.89
C TRP A 15 -9.40 6.34 -9.99
N HIS A 16 -10.33 6.04 -10.89
CA HIS A 16 -10.44 4.71 -11.51
C HIS A 16 -9.24 4.53 -12.45
N LEU A 17 -8.03 4.62 -11.90
CA LEU A 17 -6.95 3.84 -12.46
C LEU A 17 -7.30 2.42 -12.07
N ALA A 18 -7.39 1.52 -13.06
CA ALA A 18 -7.33 0.10 -12.78
C ALA A 18 -5.95 -0.16 -12.16
N THR A 19 -5.81 0.11 -10.86
CA THR A 19 -4.59 -0.17 -10.11
C THR A 19 -4.50 -1.67 -10.07
N VAL A 20 -3.50 -2.20 -10.76
CA VAL A 20 -3.13 -3.60 -10.65
C VAL A 20 -2.90 -3.86 -9.16
N LYS A 21 -3.78 -4.64 -8.53
CA LYS A 21 -3.66 -5.00 -7.12
C LYS A 21 -2.25 -5.59 -6.91
N PRO A 22 -1.43 -5.06 -5.98
CA PRO A 22 -0.07 -5.53 -5.81
C PRO A 22 -0.05 -7.02 -5.47
N THR A 23 0.66 -7.80 -6.25
CA THR A 23 0.83 -9.23 -5.96
C THR A 23 1.52 -9.42 -4.61
N PRO A 24 1.38 -10.58 -3.96
CA PRO A 24 2.15 -10.89 -2.76
C PRO A 24 3.65 -10.67 -2.93
N ASP A 25 4.21 -10.95 -4.10
CA ASP A 25 5.63 -10.71 -4.39
C ASP A 25 5.97 -9.21 -4.43
N GLN A 26 5.09 -8.37 -4.99
CA GLN A 26 5.25 -6.92 -4.94
C GLN A 26 5.16 -6.39 -3.50
N ILE A 27 4.25 -6.93 -2.69
CA ILE A 27 4.18 -6.59 -1.25
C ILE A 27 5.49 -6.96 -0.54
N VAL A 28 6.07 -8.12 -0.83
CA VAL A 28 7.36 -8.53 -0.28
C VAL A 28 8.48 -7.60 -0.73
N ALA A 29 8.52 -7.21 -2.00
CA ALA A 29 9.50 -6.26 -2.53
C ALA A 29 9.42 -4.89 -1.84
N VAL A 30 8.21 -4.37 -1.59
CA VAL A 30 8.00 -3.15 -0.80
C VAL A 30 8.56 -3.31 0.62
N LEU A 31 8.29 -4.43 1.29
CA LEU A 31 8.81 -4.70 2.63
C LEU A 31 10.33 -4.92 2.65
N ASP A 32 10.93 -5.37 1.55
CA ASP A 32 12.38 -5.50 1.46
C ASP A 32 13.06 -4.16 1.24
N HIS A 33 12.45 -3.29 0.45
CA HIS A 33 12.94 -1.94 0.18
C HIS A 33 13.15 -1.12 1.47
N PHE A 34 12.24 -1.23 2.44
CA PHE A 34 12.36 -0.48 3.71
C PHE A 34 12.97 -1.29 4.87
N ALA A 35 13.44 -2.54 4.64
CA ALA A 35 13.81 -3.46 5.72
C ALA A 35 14.97 -2.97 6.63
N GLU A 36 15.88 -2.17 6.09
CA GLU A 36 17.01 -1.63 6.86
C GLU A 36 16.67 -0.33 7.59
N LEU A 37 15.62 0.36 7.15
CA LEU A 37 15.22 1.68 7.60
C LEU A 37 14.07 1.63 8.60
N CYS A 38 13.24 0.60 8.51
CA CYS A 38 12.24 0.30 9.50
C CYS A 38 12.90 -0.23 10.77
N ASP A 39 12.41 0.22 11.93
CA ASP A 39 13.01 -0.18 13.19
C ASP A 39 12.79 -1.69 13.46
N LYS A 40 13.87 -2.46 13.27
CA LYS A 40 13.95 -3.91 13.47
C LYS A 40 13.62 -4.34 14.91
N ARG A 41 13.63 -3.42 15.88
CA ARG A 41 13.20 -3.67 17.27
C ARG A 41 11.69 -3.80 17.36
N PHE A 42 10.91 -3.26 16.40
CA PHE A 42 9.48 -3.48 16.36
C PHE A 42 9.13 -4.84 15.76
N SER A 43 8.61 -5.71 16.62
CA SER A 43 8.18 -7.06 16.27
C SER A 43 7.13 -7.16 15.16
N THR A 44 6.45 -6.08 14.79
CA THR A 44 5.35 -6.08 13.81
C THR A 44 5.88 -6.14 12.37
N TYR A 45 6.85 -5.31 11.99
CA TYR A 45 7.43 -5.30 10.64
C TYR A 45 8.00 -6.66 10.23
N ARG A 46 8.79 -7.28 11.11
CA ARG A 46 9.37 -8.62 10.88
C ARG A 46 8.29 -9.70 10.77
N LYS A 47 7.22 -9.61 11.59
CA LYS A 47 6.08 -10.54 11.50
C LYS A 47 5.33 -10.35 10.19
N LEU A 48 5.11 -9.10 9.78
CA LEU A 48 4.39 -8.75 8.57
C LEU A 48 5.12 -9.28 7.33
N ARG A 49 6.44 -9.05 7.24
CA ARG A 49 7.28 -9.63 6.18
C ARG A 49 7.21 -11.16 6.15
N ARG A 50 7.25 -11.81 7.31
CA ARG A 50 7.09 -13.28 7.39
C ARG A 50 5.71 -13.73 6.91
N TYR A 51 4.66 -12.96 7.19
CA TYR A 51 3.30 -13.30 6.78
C TYR A 51 3.10 -13.06 5.29
N ALA A 52 3.70 -12.02 4.71
CA ALA A 52 3.64 -11.74 3.28
C ALA A 52 4.11 -12.94 2.43
N VAL A 53 5.20 -13.62 2.84
CA VAL A 53 5.74 -14.79 2.12
C VAL A 53 5.02 -16.12 2.44
N MET A 54 4.00 -16.13 3.32
CA MET A 54 3.35 -17.36 3.80
C MET A 54 1.82 -17.21 3.84
N PRO A 55 1.10 -17.61 2.78
CA PRO A 55 -0.35 -17.49 2.68
C PRO A 55 -1.14 -18.06 3.86
N GLN A 56 -0.64 -19.14 4.48
CA GLN A 56 -1.24 -19.75 5.67
C GLN A 56 -1.28 -18.83 6.90
N TYR A 57 -0.55 -17.71 6.88
CA TYR A 57 -0.56 -16.70 7.95
C TYR A 57 -1.36 -15.46 7.62
N TRP A 58 -1.86 -15.31 6.40
CA TRP A 58 -2.58 -14.10 6.00
C TRP A 58 -3.83 -13.82 6.84
N ARG A 59 -4.57 -14.86 7.27
CA ARG A 59 -5.68 -14.69 8.23
C ARG A 59 -5.25 -14.12 9.58
N LYS A 60 -3.99 -14.34 9.98
CA LYS A 60 -3.41 -13.78 11.22
C LYS A 60 -3.09 -12.30 11.07
N CYS A 61 -3.11 -11.75 9.86
CA CYS A 61 -2.90 -10.32 9.62
C CYS A 61 -3.98 -9.44 10.26
N TYR A 62 -5.18 -9.95 10.55
CA TYR A 62 -6.19 -9.19 11.31
C TYR A 62 -5.70 -8.85 12.72
N ALA A 63 -5.18 -9.83 13.46
CA ALA A 63 -4.63 -9.60 14.79
C ALA A 63 -3.37 -8.74 14.74
N LEU A 64 -2.55 -8.92 13.69
CA LEU A 64 -1.36 -8.09 13.47
C LEU A 64 -1.73 -6.63 13.18
N PHE A 65 -2.75 -6.39 12.37
CA PHE A 65 -3.30 -5.06 12.09
C PHE A 65 -3.73 -4.37 13.38
N GLN A 66 -4.47 -5.05 14.26
CA GLN A 66 -4.88 -4.47 15.55
C GLN A 66 -3.67 -4.05 16.39
N ALA A 67 -2.61 -4.86 16.41
CA ALA A 67 -1.37 -4.52 17.11
C ALA A 67 -0.63 -3.33 16.47
N ILE A 68 -0.61 -3.24 15.14
CA ILE A 68 -0.02 -2.11 14.41
C ILE A 68 -0.83 -0.83 14.68
N ARG A 69 -2.17 -0.89 14.58
CA ARG A 69 -3.05 0.27 14.80
C ARG A 69 -2.85 0.94 16.14
N HIS A 70 -2.68 0.15 17.21
CA HIS A 70 -2.35 0.69 18.52
C HIS A 70 -1.01 1.44 18.56
N LYS A 71 -0.02 0.99 17.77
CA LYS A 71 1.27 1.67 17.66
C LYS A 71 1.16 2.95 16.82
N THR A 72 0.42 2.94 15.72
CA THR A 72 0.14 4.13 14.91
C THR A 72 -0.47 5.23 15.76
N LEU A 73 -1.55 4.93 16.48
CA LEU A 73 -2.20 5.89 17.41
C LEU A 73 -1.27 6.38 18.53
N ARG A 74 -0.24 5.60 18.89
CA ARG A 74 0.77 6.03 19.88
C ARG A 74 1.83 6.93 19.24
N ALA A 75 2.26 6.64 18.02
CA ALA A 75 3.19 7.46 17.26
C ALA A 75 2.58 8.82 16.92
N GLU A 76 1.35 8.83 16.42
CA GLU A 76 0.57 10.05 16.13
C GLU A 76 0.44 10.94 17.36
N ARG A 77 0.04 10.38 18.51
CA ARG A 77 -0.06 11.14 19.77
C ARG A 77 1.28 11.73 20.25
N ARG A 78 2.41 11.20 19.79
CA ARG A 78 3.75 11.68 20.13
C ARG A 78 4.32 12.63 19.09
N GLY A 79 3.64 12.82 17.96
CA GLY A 79 4.18 13.55 16.81
C GLY A 79 5.37 12.85 16.15
N ASP A 80 5.49 11.52 16.28
CA ASP A 80 6.56 10.77 15.64
C ASP A 80 6.16 10.44 14.20
N GLU A 81 6.43 11.38 13.29
CA GLU A 81 6.03 11.30 11.89
C GLU A 81 6.66 10.09 11.20
N ARG A 82 7.92 9.77 11.50
CA ARG A 82 8.61 8.63 10.89
C ARG A 82 7.92 7.32 11.25
N LEU A 83 7.65 7.10 12.54
CA LEU A 83 6.95 5.88 12.97
C LEU A 83 5.51 5.86 12.48
N THR A 84 4.87 7.02 12.33
CA THR A 84 3.52 7.11 11.78
C THR A 84 3.48 6.64 10.33
N HIS A 85 4.37 7.14 9.45
CA HIS A 85 4.45 6.67 8.06
C HIS A 85 4.79 5.17 7.98
N GLN A 86 5.75 4.70 8.79
CA GLN A 86 6.08 3.28 8.86
C GLN A 86 4.85 2.44 9.23
N TYR A 87 4.12 2.80 10.28
CA TYR A 87 2.99 2.00 10.75
C TYR A 87 1.78 2.09 9.82
N LEU A 88 1.57 3.22 9.13
CA LEU A 88 0.55 3.31 8.08
C LEU A 88 0.83 2.33 6.92
N LEU A 89 2.10 2.21 6.50
CA LEU A 89 2.51 1.21 5.51
C LEU A 89 2.29 -0.22 6.04
N GLU A 90 2.67 -0.49 7.29
CA GLU A 90 2.42 -1.80 7.92
C GLU A 90 0.91 -2.13 8.01
N GLU A 91 0.07 -1.14 8.35
CA GLU A 91 -1.38 -1.31 8.46
C GLU A 91 -1.99 -1.70 7.12
N ILE A 92 -1.69 -0.94 6.06
CA ILE A 92 -2.32 -1.18 4.76
C ILE A 92 -1.94 -2.55 4.20
N ILE A 93 -0.67 -2.93 4.32
CA ILE A 93 -0.21 -4.26 3.91
C ILE A 93 -0.90 -5.36 4.73
N ALA A 94 -1.07 -5.18 6.04
CA ALA A 94 -1.77 -6.15 6.89
C ALA A 94 -3.24 -6.33 6.46
N LYS A 95 -3.93 -5.23 6.13
CA LYS A 95 -5.30 -5.28 5.58
C LYS A 95 -5.33 -6.04 4.25
N THR A 96 -4.46 -5.68 3.31
CA THR A 96 -4.38 -6.31 1.97
C THR A 96 -4.15 -7.81 2.06
N LEU A 97 -3.17 -8.25 2.86
CA LEU A 97 -2.90 -9.68 3.04
C LEU A 97 -4.09 -10.41 3.65
N TYR A 98 -4.76 -9.83 4.66
CA TYR A 98 -5.97 -10.44 5.21
C TYR A 98 -7.06 -10.58 4.14
N ASN A 99 -7.28 -9.55 3.32
CA ASN A 99 -8.27 -9.58 2.23
C ASN A 99 -7.93 -10.68 1.20
N TYR A 100 -6.65 -10.93 0.90
CA TYR A 100 -6.27 -12.06 0.05
C TYR A 100 -6.56 -13.43 0.67
N SER A 101 -6.66 -13.54 2.00
CA SER A 101 -6.92 -14.81 2.69
C SER A 101 -8.39 -15.25 2.74
N ILE A 102 -9.29 -14.32 2.41
CA ILE A 102 -10.75 -14.49 2.42
C ILE A 102 -11.35 -14.52 1.02
N ALA A 103 -10.52 -14.50 -0.02
CA ALA A 103 -10.92 -14.71 -1.40
C ALA A 103 -10.71 -16.18 -1.85
N PRO A 104 -11.51 -17.17 -1.42
CA PRO A 104 -11.64 -18.42 -2.16
C PRO A 104 -12.74 -18.31 -3.24
N GLU A 105 -12.42 -18.84 -4.41
CA GLU A 105 -13.36 -19.17 -5.50
C GLU A 105 -14.45 -20.18 -5.06
N ASP A 106 -14.26 -20.87 -3.93
CA ASP A 106 -15.04 -22.03 -3.49
C ASP A 106 -15.94 -21.79 -2.25
N MET A 107 -16.09 -20.55 -1.76
CA MET A 107 -16.97 -20.24 -0.62
C MET A 107 -18.27 -19.57 -1.09
N PRO A 108 -19.44 -20.24 -0.99
CA PRO A 108 -20.74 -19.68 -1.44
C PRO A 108 -21.28 -18.56 -0.55
N TYR A 109 -20.55 -18.18 0.50
CA TYR A 109 -20.88 -17.06 1.36
C TYR A 109 -19.76 -16.03 1.27
N ILE A 110 -20.08 -14.87 0.69
CA ILE A 110 -19.23 -13.69 0.73
C ILE A 110 -19.18 -13.26 2.19
N ILE A 111 -18.09 -13.63 2.88
CA ILE A 111 -17.74 -12.96 4.14
C ILE A 111 -17.23 -11.60 3.69
N PRO A 112 -17.95 -10.48 3.93
CA PRO A 112 -17.44 -9.17 3.57
C PRO A 112 -16.08 -9.01 4.20
N ALA A 113 -15.11 -8.55 3.40
CA ALA A 113 -13.80 -8.24 3.92
C ALA A 113 -13.97 -7.30 5.12
N PRO A 114 -13.40 -7.62 6.29
CA PRO A 114 -13.50 -6.75 7.47
C PRO A 114 -12.71 -5.44 7.27
N PHE A 115 -11.98 -5.32 6.16
CA PHE A 115 -11.29 -4.13 5.70
C PHE A 115 -11.79 -3.76 4.31
N ASP A 116 -11.63 -2.49 3.95
CA ASP A 116 -12.07 -1.94 2.66
C ASP A 116 -11.48 -2.74 1.49
N GLU A 117 -12.30 -3.04 0.47
CA GLU A 117 -11.91 -3.89 -0.67
C GLU A 117 -10.74 -3.30 -1.47
N ASP A 118 -10.66 -1.97 -1.49
CA ASP A 118 -9.65 -1.14 -2.15
C ASP A 118 -8.38 -0.96 -1.30
N SER A 119 -8.25 -1.63 -0.14
CA SER A 119 -7.04 -1.57 0.69
C SER A 119 -5.76 -1.88 -0.12
N SER A 120 -5.85 -2.76 -1.13
CA SER A 120 -4.74 -3.06 -2.05
C SER A 120 -4.24 -1.85 -2.83
N ASP A 121 -5.14 -0.92 -3.17
CA ASP A 121 -4.86 0.20 -4.06
C ASP A 121 -4.03 1.29 -3.35
N TYR A 122 -4.03 1.27 -2.02
CA TYR A 122 -3.29 2.21 -1.18
C TYR A 122 -1.88 1.74 -0.79
N VAL A 123 -1.51 0.48 -1.05
CA VAL A 123 -0.17 -0.03 -0.68
C VAL A 123 0.94 0.75 -1.37
N LEU A 124 0.84 0.94 -2.69
CA LEU A 124 1.88 1.64 -3.46
C LEU A 124 1.89 3.15 -3.17
N PRO A 125 0.76 3.88 -3.15
CA PRO A 125 0.74 5.29 -2.77
C PRO A 125 1.34 5.56 -1.38
N ILE A 126 1.03 4.72 -0.38
CA ILE A 126 1.57 4.86 0.97
C ILE A 126 3.07 4.53 0.99
N ALA A 127 3.50 3.50 0.24
CA ALA A 127 4.93 3.18 0.10
C ALA A 127 5.71 4.34 -0.55
N THR A 128 5.17 4.96 -1.60
CA THR A 128 5.78 6.13 -2.25
C THR A 128 5.89 7.30 -1.28
N GLN A 129 4.80 7.64 -0.56
CA GLN A 129 4.84 8.71 0.44
C GLN A 129 5.89 8.45 1.53
N PHE A 130 6.06 7.20 1.96
CA PHE A 130 7.07 6.86 2.94
C PHE A 130 8.49 6.94 2.37
N ALA A 131 8.71 6.53 1.12
CA ALA A 131 9.99 6.71 0.43
C ALA A 131 10.35 8.20 0.31
N ASP A 132 9.41 9.04 -0.10
CA ASP A 132 9.57 10.48 -0.21
C ASP A 132 9.94 11.10 1.15
N PHE A 133 9.23 10.71 2.22
CA PHE A 133 9.53 11.14 3.60
C PHE A 133 10.96 10.76 4.03
N LEU A 134 11.47 9.61 3.57
CA LEU A 134 12.82 9.14 3.87
C LEU A 134 13.89 9.70 2.91
N GLY A 135 13.50 10.48 1.88
CA GLY A 135 14.41 10.98 0.85
C GLY A 135 14.95 9.89 -0.08
N LEU A 136 14.16 8.84 -0.32
CA LEU A 136 14.52 7.69 -1.17
C LEU A 136 13.75 7.72 -2.48
N SER A 137 14.27 6.99 -3.47
CA SER A 137 13.47 6.63 -4.63
C SER A 137 12.38 5.61 -4.24
N PRO A 138 11.20 5.66 -4.89
CA PRO A 138 10.14 4.70 -4.63
C PRO A 138 10.59 3.27 -4.99
N PRO A 139 10.03 2.23 -4.34
CA PRO A 139 10.32 0.83 -4.67
C PRO A 139 10.14 0.53 -6.18
N ASP A 140 11.09 -0.19 -6.79
CA ASP A 140 11.08 -0.47 -8.23
C ASP A 140 9.82 -1.19 -8.72
N CYS A 141 9.21 -2.00 -7.85
CA CYS A 141 7.95 -2.70 -8.13
C CYS A 141 6.74 -1.76 -8.33
N ILE A 142 6.87 -0.47 -7.98
CA ILE A 142 5.88 0.58 -8.24
C ILE A 142 5.92 1.03 -9.72
N ASN A 143 7.09 0.95 -10.38
CA ASN A 143 7.27 1.38 -11.77
C ASN A 143 6.85 0.32 -12.80
N ALA A 144 6.66 -0.94 -12.38
CA ALA A 144 6.30 -2.05 -13.27
C ALA A 144 4.85 -2.01 -13.81
N GLY A 145 4.03 -1.06 -13.34
CA GLY A 145 2.65 -0.85 -13.80
C GLY A 145 2.47 0.23 -14.89
N GLY A 146 3.54 0.84 -15.39
CA GLY A 146 3.49 1.98 -16.31
C GLY A 146 4.42 1.87 -17.51
N GLY A 147 4.18 0.91 -18.41
CA GLY A 147 4.54 1.10 -19.82
C GLY A 147 3.41 1.90 -20.49
N ALA A 148 3.63 2.97 -21.26
CA ALA A 148 4.75 3.28 -22.11
C ALA A 148 5.08 4.78 -22.10
N GLY A 149 6.33 5.11 -21.78
CA GLY A 149 6.97 6.37 -22.09
C GLY A 149 8.35 6.05 -22.62
N VAL A 150 8.48 6.08 -23.95
CA VAL A 150 9.67 5.65 -24.69
C VAL A 150 10.88 6.47 -24.24
N ASN A 151 11.93 5.77 -23.83
CA ASN A 151 13.26 6.33 -23.62
C ASN A 151 13.82 6.65 -25.02
N VAL A 152 13.81 7.93 -25.42
CA VAL A 152 14.60 8.39 -26.57
C VAL A 152 15.93 8.89 -26.00
N PRO A 153 17.07 8.27 -26.34
CA PRO A 153 18.35 8.77 -25.91
C PRO A 153 18.61 10.14 -26.52
N SER A 154 18.98 11.10 -25.67
CA SER A 154 19.63 12.35 -26.07
C SER A 154 20.79 12.04 -27.00
N THR A 155 20.70 12.46 -28.26
CA THR A 155 21.90 12.70 -29.06
C THR A 155 22.35 14.12 -28.81
N ASP A 156 23.56 14.20 -28.26
CA ASP A 156 24.33 15.40 -27.99
C ASP A 156 24.32 16.40 -29.15
N GLY A 157 24.33 17.67 -28.77
CA GLY A 157 24.66 18.75 -29.68
C GLY A 157 26.13 18.69 -30.07
N GLN A 158 26.37 18.73 -31.38
CA GLN A 158 27.47 19.43 -32.04
C GLN A 158 27.00 19.93 -33.39
#